data_AF-A0A0G2JFM6-F1
#
_entry.id   AF-A0A0G2JFM6-F1
#
_cell.length_a   1.000
_cell.length_b   1.000
_cell.length_c   1.000
_cell.angle_alpha   90.00
_cell.angle_beta   90.00
_cell.angle_gamma   90.00
#
_symmetry.space_group_name_H-M   'P 1'
#
loop_
_entity.id
_entity.type
_entity.pdbx_description
1 polymer ?
#
loop_
_entity_poly.entity_id
_entity_poly.type
_entity_poly.pdbx_seq_one_letter_code
_entity_poly.pdbx_strand_id
1 'polypeptide(L)'
;MFKVAERDEKSGWPAAQLCQEILHPPVHPGHCGKPPYKLRPVAAEVYGTKEQPRTHYYAVAVVKNSSNFHLNQLQGLRSCHTGIGRSAGWKIPIGTLRPYLNWNGPPASLEEAVSKFFSKSCVPGAQKDRFPNLCSSCAGTGANKCASSPEEPYSGYAGALRCLRDNAGDVAFTRGSTVFGEVW
;
A
#
# COMPACT_ATOMS: atom_id res chain seq x y z
N MET A 1 14.90 -6.98 12.99
CA MET A 1 15.72 -6.12 12.11
C MET A 1 15.27 -6.32 10.66
N PHE A 2 14.92 -5.25 9.95
CA PHE A 2 14.37 -5.28 8.58
C PHE A 2 15.30 -4.51 7.62
N LYS A 3 15.29 -4.85 6.33
CA LYS A 3 15.93 -4.06 5.26
C LYS A 3 14.87 -3.17 4.60
N VAL A 4 15.24 -1.95 4.23
CA VAL A 4 14.37 -0.95 3.59
C VAL A 4 14.93 -0.66 2.20
N ALA A 5 14.11 -0.84 1.17
CA ALA A 5 14.40 -0.36 -0.19
C ALA A 5 13.60 0.91 -0.44
N GLU A 6 14.31 2.00 -0.79
CA GLU A 6 13.73 3.32 -1.02
C GLU A 6 13.74 3.66 -2.51
N ARG A 7 12.68 4.35 -2.97
CA ARG A 7 12.67 5.04 -4.26
C ARG A 7 12.29 6.49 -3.99
N ASP A 8 13.24 7.41 -4.23
CA ASP A 8 13.00 8.85 -4.13
C ASP A 8 12.19 9.29 -5.35
N GLU A 9 10.90 9.59 -5.15
CA GLU A 9 10.07 10.20 -6.18
C GLU A 9 9.67 11.60 -5.69
N LYS A 10 10.48 12.59 -6.10
CA LYS A 10 10.21 14.05 -5.96
C LYS A 10 8.98 14.52 -6.77
N SER A 11 8.06 13.63 -7.11
CA SER A 11 6.88 13.95 -7.91
C SER A 11 5.69 14.30 -7.00
N GLY A 12 5.60 15.58 -6.64
CA GLY A 12 4.37 16.40 -6.61
C GLY A 12 3.00 15.80 -6.25
N TRP A 13 2.89 14.80 -5.38
CA TRP A 13 1.61 14.23 -4.93
C TRP A 13 1.15 14.59 -3.48
N PRO A 14 1.38 15.80 -2.91
CA PRO A 14 0.87 16.13 -1.56
C PRO A 14 -0.67 16.16 -1.43
N ALA A 15 -1.41 16.14 -2.53
CA ALA A 15 -2.83 16.49 -2.57
C ALA A 15 -3.81 15.36 -2.19
N ALA A 16 -3.37 14.12 -1.97
CA ALA A 16 -4.27 12.96 -1.96
C ALA A 16 -4.77 12.53 -0.56
N GLN A 17 -4.22 13.05 0.54
CA GLN A 17 -4.48 12.51 1.87
C GLN A 17 -5.84 12.97 2.48
N LEU A 18 -6.32 14.17 2.13
CA LEU A 18 -7.50 14.81 2.75
C LEU A 18 -8.86 14.23 2.33
N CYS A 19 -8.92 13.43 1.28
CA CYS A 19 -10.21 13.02 0.73
C CYS A 19 -10.87 11.86 1.49
N GLN A 20 -10.10 11.10 2.27
CA GLN A 20 -10.62 10.01 3.09
C GLN A 20 -11.43 10.50 4.30
N GLU A 21 -11.24 11.75 4.74
CA GLU A 21 -11.89 12.28 5.95
C GLU A 21 -13.23 12.98 5.67
N ILE A 22 -13.47 13.47 4.45
CA ILE A 22 -14.65 14.31 4.12
C ILE A 22 -15.75 13.50 3.42
N LEU A 23 -15.42 12.45 2.67
CA LEU A 23 -16.38 11.66 1.90
C LEU A 23 -16.59 10.30 2.56
N HIS A 24 -17.85 9.97 2.84
CA HIS A 24 -18.27 8.63 3.25
C HIS A 24 -17.69 7.58 2.27
N PRO A 25 -17.26 6.39 2.74
CA PRO A 25 -16.69 5.34 1.87
C PRO A 25 -17.67 5.04 0.73
N PRO A 26 -17.23 5.09 -0.56
CA PRO A 26 -16.07 4.38 -1.09
C PRO A 26 -15.15 5.24 -2.00
N VAL A 27 -14.93 6.53 -1.70
CA VAL A 27 -14.20 7.40 -2.63
C VAL A 27 -12.68 7.24 -2.49
N HIS A 28 -12.04 6.63 -3.50
CA HIS A 28 -10.58 6.54 -3.54
C HIS A 28 -9.92 7.91 -3.76
N PRO A 29 -8.77 8.21 -3.12
CA PRO A 29 -8.06 9.49 -3.22
C PRO A 29 -7.80 10.04 -4.63
N GLY A 30 -7.63 9.16 -5.63
CA GLY A 30 -7.39 9.56 -7.03
C GLY A 30 -8.65 10.01 -7.79
N HIS A 31 -9.84 9.87 -7.21
CA HIS A 31 -11.12 10.22 -7.83
C HIS A 31 -11.67 11.57 -7.36
N CYS A 32 -11.10 12.15 -6.31
CA CYS A 32 -11.63 13.37 -5.70
C CYS A 32 -11.47 14.62 -6.57
N GLY A 33 -10.38 14.71 -7.33
CA GLY A 33 -10.16 15.80 -8.30
C GLY A 33 -10.92 15.60 -9.62
N LYS A 34 -11.57 14.46 -9.83
CA LYS A 34 -12.31 14.14 -11.05
C LYS A 34 -13.82 14.39 -10.86
N PRO A 35 -14.58 14.54 -11.95
CA PRO A 35 -16.04 14.55 -11.86
C PRO A 35 -16.58 13.30 -11.15
N PRO A 36 -17.66 13.42 -10.34
CA PRO A 36 -18.43 14.63 -10.08
C PRO A 36 -17.84 15.58 -9.02
N TYR A 37 -16.83 15.14 -8.26
CA TYR A 37 -16.42 15.81 -7.02
C TYR A 37 -15.59 17.09 -7.23
N LYS A 38 -14.66 17.10 -8.20
CA LYS A 38 -13.80 18.28 -8.56
C LYS A 38 -13.15 18.99 -7.35
N LEU A 39 -12.81 18.24 -6.30
CA LEU A 39 -12.22 18.76 -5.08
C LEU A 39 -10.75 19.17 -5.28
N ARG A 40 -10.30 20.14 -4.49
CA ARG A 40 -8.91 20.63 -4.49
C ARG A 40 -8.33 20.55 -3.07
N PRO A 41 -7.04 20.22 -2.91
CA PRO A 41 -6.39 20.24 -1.61
C PRO A 41 -6.34 21.68 -1.06
N VAL A 42 -6.67 21.85 0.21
CA VAL A 42 -6.62 23.16 0.91
C VAL A 42 -5.61 23.19 2.06
N ALA A 43 -5.17 22.01 2.53
CA ALA A 43 -4.15 21.84 3.55
C ALA A 43 -3.28 20.61 3.21
N ALA A 44 -2.13 20.47 3.86
CA ALA A 44 -1.25 19.31 3.73
C ALA A 44 -0.65 18.94 5.08
N GLU A 45 -0.49 17.65 5.34
CA GLU A 45 0.21 17.17 6.53
C GLU A 45 1.70 17.54 6.44
N VAL A 46 2.26 17.96 7.57
CA VAL A 46 3.70 18.23 7.72
C VAL A 46 4.30 17.08 8.52
N TYR A 47 5.31 16.44 7.95
CA TYR A 47 6.13 15.39 8.55
C TYR A 47 7.54 15.91 8.83
N GLY A 48 8.39 15.06 9.42
CA GLY A 48 9.76 15.44 9.82
C GLY A 48 9.79 16.07 11.20
N THR A 49 10.85 16.81 11.51
CA THR A 49 10.97 17.54 12.78
C THR A 49 10.57 19.00 12.61
N LYS A 50 10.42 19.75 13.70
CA LYS A 50 10.13 21.19 13.63
C LYS A 50 11.21 21.97 12.90
N GLU A 51 12.45 21.49 12.96
CA GLU A 51 13.64 22.09 12.35
C GLU A 51 13.78 21.72 10.88
N GLN A 52 13.25 20.56 10.46
CA GLN A 52 13.25 20.09 9.07
C GLN A 52 11.86 19.60 8.65
N PRO A 53 10.87 20.50 8.54
CA PRO A 53 9.52 20.13 8.13
C PRO A 53 9.50 19.70 6.66
N ARG A 54 8.75 18.64 6.37
CA ARG A 54 8.57 18.09 5.01
C ARG A 54 7.10 17.83 4.76
N THR A 55 6.62 18.22 3.58
CA THR A 55 5.24 17.93 3.13
C THR A 55 5.16 16.67 2.27
N HIS A 56 6.16 15.79 2.38
CA HIS A 56 6.27 14.53 1.65
C HIS A 56 6.79 13.43 2.58
N TYR A 57 6.54 12.18 2.19
CA TYR A 57 7.09 10.98 2.84
C TYR A 57 7.61 10.01 1.79
N TYR A 58 8.57 9.16 2.18
CA TYR A 58 9.09 8.11 1.30
C TYR A 58 8.20 6.88 1.37
N ALA A 59 7.85 6.35 0.21
CA ALA A 59 7.30 5.01 0.07
C ALA A 59 8.46 4.01 0.03
N VAL A 60 8.35 2.96 0.84
CA VAL A 60 9.43 1.98 1.01
C VAL A 60 8.90 0.56 0.96
N ALA A 61 9.74 -0.35 0.47
CA ALA A 61 9.53 -1.79 0.59
C ALA A 61 10.38 -2.31 1.75
N VAL A 62 9.73 -2.90 2.74
CA VAL A 62 10.36 -3.45 3.94
C VAL A 62 10.38 -4.96 3.85
N VAL A 63 11.54 -5.57 4.10
CA VAL A 63 11.73 -7.03 4.11
C VAL A 63 12.49 -7.44 5.36
N LYS A 64 12.41 -8.71 5.76
CA LYS A 64 13.18 -9.22 6.90
C LYS A 64 14.68 -9.20 6.57
N ASN A 65 15.53 -9.00 7.57
CA ASN A 65 16.98 -8.97 7.33
C ASN A 65 17.52 -10.32 6.76
N SER A 66 16.89 -11.42 7.17
CA SER A 66 17.18 -12.78 6.67
C SER A 66 16.73 -13.03 5.23
N SER A 67 15.98 -12.11 4.62
CA SER A 67 15.56 -12.24 3.22
C SER A 67 16.76 -12.09 2.27
N ASN A 68 16.83 -13.00 1.30
CA ASN A 68 17.87 -13.05 0.26
C ASN A 68 17.27 -12.90 -1.15
N PHE A 69 16.45 -11.88 -1.33
CA PHE A 69 15.86 -11.52 -2.62
C PHE A 69 15.90 -10.02 -2.82
N HIS A 70 15.94 -9.60 -4.07
CA HIS A 70 15.90 -8.20 -4.48
C HIS A 70 14.51 -7.80 -4.98
N LEU A 71 14.31 -6.50 -5.21
CA LEU A 71 13.01 -5.95 -5.64
C LEU A 71 12.49 -6.56 -6.97
N ASN A 72 13.40 -6.97 -7.85
CA ASN A 72 13.07 -7.64 -9.11
C ASN A 72 12.76 -9.15 -8.97
N GLN A 73 12.89 -9.71 -7.77
CA GLN A 73 12.66 -11.13 -7.47
C GLN A 73 11.42 -11.32 -6.59
N LEU A 74 10.48 -10.38 -6.62
CA LEU A 74 9.27 -10.42 -5.80
C LEU A 74 8.16 -11.33 -6.36
N GLN A 75 8.32 -11.83 -7.60
CA GLN A 75 7.35 -12.74 -8.20
C GLN A 75 7.25 -14.04 -7.39
N GLY A 76 6.03 -14.48 -7.11
CA GLY A 76 5.76 -15.68 -6.31
C GLY A 76 5.95 -15.51 -4.80
N LEU A 77 6.44 -14.37 -4.33
CA LEU A 77 6.50 -14.06 -2.89
C LEU A 77 5.14 -13.57 -2.37
N ARG A 78 5.04 -13.43 -1.05
CA ARG A 78 3.83 -12.93 -0.37
C ARG A 78 3.98 -11.45 -0.04
N SER A 79 2.93 -10.66 -0.21
CA SER A 79 2.99 -9.21 -0.04
C SER A 79 1.98 -8.63 0.95
N CYS A 80 2.40 -7.60 1.67
CA CYS A 80 1.57 -6.83 2.60
C CYS A 80 1.43 -5.39 2.10
N HIS A 81 0.21 -4.92 1.91
CA HIS A 81 -0.10 -3.60 1.36
C HIS A 81 -0.95 -2.80 2.34
N THR A 82 -0.76 -1.48 2.42
CA THR A 82 -1.54 -0.63 3.34
C THR A 82 -3.01 -0.47 2.97
N GLY A 83 -3.39 -0.86 1.74
CA GLY A 83 -4.73 -0.78 1.19
C GLY A 83 -4.74 -0.44 -0.31
N ILE A 84 -5.76 -0.90 -1.02
CA ILE A 84 -5.94 -0.68 -2.45
C ILE A 84 -5.98 0.83 -2.76
N GLY A 85 -5.28 1.26 -3.81
CA GLY A 85 -5.27 2.66 -4.27
C GLY A 85 -4.51 3.65 -3.38
N ARG A 86 -3.91 3.23 -2.26
CA ARG A 86 -3.06 4.09 -1.41
C ARG A 86 -1.69 4.34 -2.06
N SER A 87 -1.06 5.47 -1.75
CA SER A 87 0.19 5.89 -2.41
C SER A 87 1.34 4.89 -2.16
N ALA A 88 1.83 4.78 -0.93
CA ALA A 88 2.95 3.89 -0.62
C ALA A 88 2.59 2.40 -0.61
N GLY A 89 1.35 2.06 -0.28
CA GLY A 89 0.91 0.66 -0.21
C GLY A 89 0.48 0.06 -1.54
N TRP A 90 0.18 0.85 -2.57
CA TRP A 90 -0.36 0.33 -3.83
C TRP A 90 0.19 1.06 -5.06
N LYS A 91 -0.07 2.36 -5.22
CA LYS A 91 0.24 3.08 -6.47
C LYS A 91 1.73 3.05 -6.82
N ILE A 92 2.58 3.41 -5.85
CA ILE A 92 4.04 3.46 -6.03
C ILE A 92 4.63 2.06 -6.24
N PRO A 93 4.37 1.05 -5.38
CA PRO A 93 4.95 -0.27 -5.56
C PRO A 93 4.44 -0.98 -6.82
N ILE A 94 3.15 -0.90 -7.15
CA ILE A 94 2.61 -1.53 -8.35
C ILE A 94 3.11 -0.81 -9.62
N GLY A 95 3.26 0.52 -9.59
CA GLY A 95 3.90 1.28 -10.66
C GLY A 95 5.37 0.88 -10.87
N THR A 96 6.10 0.68 -9.77
CA THR A 96 7.50 0.22 -9.80
C THR A 96 7.62 -1.21 -10.33
N LEU A 97 6.67 -2.08 -9.98
CA LEU A 97 6.65 -3.47 -10.40
C LEU A 97 6.06 -3.70 -11.80
N ARG A 98 5.47 -2.67 -12.42
CA ARG A 98 4.80 -2.77 -13.73
C ARG A 98 5.61 -3.52 -14.79
N PRO A 99 6.94 -3.33 -14.95
CA PRO A 99 7.74 -4.07 -15.92
C PRO A 99 7.77 -5.59 -15.70
N TYR A 100 7.49 -6.05 -14.47
CA TYR A 100 7.54 -7.47 -14.08
C TYR A 100 6.14 -8.14 -14.03
N LEU A 101 5.06 -7.38 -14.17
CA LEU A 101 3.68 -7.89 -14.05
C LEU A 101 3.17 -8.63 -15.28
N ASN A 102 3.90 -8.60 -16.41
CA ASN A 102 3.44 -9.13 -17.71
C ASN A 102 2.01 -8.65 -18.08
N TRP A 103 1.70 -7.39 -17.77
CA TRP A 103 0.37 -6.81 -17.96
C TRP A 103 0.35 -5.87 -19.17
N ASN A 104 -0.42 -6.26 -20.20
CA ASN A 104 -0.53 -5.52 -21.46
C ASN A 104 -1.57 -4.39 -21.44
N GLY A 105 -2.21 -4.15 -20.29
CA GLY A 105 -3.30 -3.19 -20.17
C GLY A 105 -4.69 -3.82 -20.30
N PRO A 106 -5.75 -3.00 -20.39
CA PRO A 106 -7.13 -3.46 -20.56
C PRO A 106 -7.29 -4.38 -21.79
N PRO A 107 -8.19 -5.38 -21.74
CA PRO A 107 -9.30 -5.54 -20.79
C PRO A 107 -8.92 -6.17 -19.44
N ALA A 108 -7.72 -6.75 -19.31
CA ALA A 108 -7.25 -7.30 -18.05
C ALA A 108 -7.04 -6.17 -17.02
N SER A 109 -7.55 -6.35 -15.81
CA SER A 109 -7.35 -5.37 -14.73
C SER A 109 -5.92 -5.45 -14.18
N LEU A 110 -5.43 -4.35 -13.63
CA LEU A 110 -4.12 -4.31 -12.99
C LEU A 110 -4.11 -5.21 -11.73
N GLU A 111 -5.21 -5.22 -10.99
CA GLU A 111 -5.46 -6.07 -9.83
C GLU A 111 -5.31 -7.55 -10.18
N GLU A 112 -5.82 -7.98 -11.34
CA GLU A 112 -5.66 -9.35 -11.82
C GLU A 112 -4.19 -9.71 -12.08
N ALA A 113 -3.42 -8.80 -12.68
CA ALA A 113 -1.99 -9.03 -12.92
C ALA A 113 -1.22 -9.13 -11.60
N VAL A 114 -1.47 -8.23 -10.65
CA VAL A 114 -0.87 -8.29 -9.31
C VAL A 114 -1.28 -9.56 -8.57
N SER A 115 -2.55 -9.96 -8.70
CA SER A 115 -3.09 -11.19 -8.13
C SER A 115 -2.43 -12.45 -8.69
N LYS A 116 -1.83 -12.40 -9.89
CA LYS A 116 -1.06 -13.52 -10.48
C LYS A 116 0.44 -13.43 -10.16
N PHE A 117 0.94 -12.23 -9.89
CA PHE A 117 2.34 -11.96 -9.64
C PHE A 117 2.79 -12.43 -8.25
N PHE A 118 2.05 -12.10 -7.20
CA PHE A 118 2.34 -12.56 -5.83
C PHE A 118 1.62 -13.88 -5.53
N SER A 119 2.24 -14.75 -4.72
CA SER A 119 1.61 -16.03 -4.36
C SER A 119 0.42 -15.87 -3.41
N LYS A 120 0.50 -14.92 -2.48
CA LYS A 120 -0.57 -14.48 -1.56
C LYS A 120 -0.36 -13.03 -1.17
N SER A 121 -1.43 -12.27 -1.00
CA SER A 121 -1.32 -10.89 -0.52
C SER A 121 -2.35 -10.57 0.55
N CYS A 122 -2.06 -9.52 1.32
CA CYS A 122 -3.09 -8.74 1.99
C CYS A 122 -3.15 -7.33 1.40
N VAL A 123 -4.26 -7.04 0.72
CA VAL A 123 -4.59 -5.75 0.09
C VAL A 123 -5.96 -5.29 0.60
N PRO A 124 -6.02 -4.64 1.78
CA PRO A 124 -7.27 -4.13 2.34
C PRO A 124 -8.09 -3.31 1.34
N GLY A 125 -9.37 -3.62 1.21
CA GLY A 125 -10.30 -3.00 0.26
C GLY A 125 -10.30 -3.59 -1.16
N ALA A 126 -9.46 -4.58 -1.46
CA ALA A 126 -9.54 -5.29 -2.73
C ALA A 126 -10.84 -6.11 -2.85
N GLN A 127 -11.32 -6.30 -4.09
CA GLN A 127 -12.52 -7.09 -4.37
C GLN A 127 -12.23 -8.59 -4.17
N LYS A 128 -12.40 -9.08 -2.93
CA LYS A 128 -12.09 -10.47 -2.54
C LYS A 128 -12.79 -11.53 -3.37
N ASP A 129 -13.98 -11.24 -3.90
CA ASP A 129 -14.75 -12.18 -4.73
C ASP A 129 -14.17 -12.33 -6.15
N ARG A 130 -13.57 -11.27 -6.70
CA ARG A 130 -12.87 -11.32 -8.00
C ARG A 130 -11.40 -11.72 -7.87
N PHE A 131 -10.74 -11.28 -6.81
CA PHE A 131 -9.30 -11.44 -6.60
C PHE A 131 -9.03 -12.01 -5.21
N PRO A 132 -9.43 -13.27 -4.94
CA PRO A 132 -9.29 -13.87 -3.61
C PRO A 132 -7.83 -13.93 -3.14
N ASN A 133 -6.89 -14.03 -4.08
CA ASN A 133 -5.47 -14.03 -3.75
C ASN A 133 -5.00 -12.74 -3.07
N LEU A 134 -5.55 -11.59 -3.48
CA LEU A 134 -5.20 -10.28 -2.92
C LEU A 134 -5.62 -10.11 -1.45
N CYS A 135 -6.54 -10.95 -0.97
CA CYS A 135 -7.09 -10.91 0.39
C CYS A 135 -6.73 -12.16 1.20
N SER A 136 -5.93 -13.06 0.65
CA SER A 136 -5.68 -14.39 1.21
C SER A 136 -4.88 -14.36 2.52
N SER A 137 -3.90 -13.47 2.62
CA SER A 137 -3.05 -13.27 3.81
C SER A 137 -3.60 -12.25 4.82
N CYS A 138 -4.77 -11.68 4.57
CA CYS A 138 -5.38 -10.73 5.52
C CYS A 138 -5.90 -11.42 6.79
N ALA A 139 -5.84 -10.73 7.92
CA ALA A 139 -6.08 -11.28 9.25
C ALA A 139 -7.52 -11.04 9.77
N GLY A 140 -8.30 -10.17 9.11
CA GLY A 140 -9.68 -9.94 9.47
C GLY A 140 -10.53 -11.21 9.34
N THR A 141 -11.63 -11.25 10.08
CA THR A 141 -12.54 -12.39 10.17
C THR A 141 -13.92 -12.07 9.59
N GLY A 142 -14.58 -13.06 9.00
CA GLY A 142 -15.92 -12.90 8.43
C GLY A 142 -16.03 -11.74 7.43
N ALA A 143 -16.96 -10.83 7.69
CA ALA A 143 -17.16 -9.62 6.87
C ALA A 143 -15.96 -8.67 6.89
N ASN A 144 -15.18 -8.66 7.98
CA ASN A 144 -14.04 -7.76 8.17
C ASN A 144 -12.77 -8.25 7.47
N LYS A 145 -12.74 -9.49 6.96
CA LYS A 145 -11.61 -9.98 6.20
C LYS A 145 -11.39 -9.12 4.95
N CYS A 146 -10.21 -8.52 4.86
CA CYS A 146 -9.81 -7.62 3.78
C CYS A 146 -10.62 -6.30 3.74
N ALA A 147 -11.25 -5.90 4.84
CA ALA A 147 -11.99 -4.64 4.90
C ALA A 147 -11.06 -3.42 4.75
N SER A 148 -11.56 -2.35 4.12
CA SER A 148 -10.85 -1.07 4.00
C SER A 148 -11.02 -0.22 5.28
N SER A 149 -10.85 -0.85 6.44
CA SER A 149 -11.15 -0.25 7.73
C SER A 149 -10.24 -0.83 8.83
N PRO A 150 -10.20 -0.22 10.03
CA PRO A 150 -9.34 -0.70 11.13
C PRO A 150 -9.68 -2.09 11.65
N GLU A 151 -10.89 -2.61 11.35
CA GLU A 151 -11.31 -3.97 11.72
C GLU A 151 -10.53 -5.06 10.97
N GLU A 152 -9.85 -4.71 9.86
CA GLU A 152 -8.81 -5.54 9.26
C GLU A 152 -7.45 -5.22 9.93
N PRO A 153 -6.89 -6.14 10.74
CA PRO A 153 -5.67 -5.85 11.52
C PRO A 153 -4.44 -5.52 10.67
N TYR A 154 -4.42 -5.93 9.40
CA TYR A 154 -3.34 -5.64 8.46
C TYR A 154 -3.60 -4.40 7.58
N SER A 155 -4.67 -3.65 7.87
CA SER A 155 -4.96 -2.36 7.24
C SER A 155 -4.08 -1.25 7.80
N GLY A 156 -3.72 -0.28 6.95
CA GLY A 156 -2.89 0.83 7.40
C GLY A 156 -1.39 0.64 7.18
N TYR A 157 -0.63 1.71 7.47
CA TYR A 157 0.83 1.67 7.45
C TYR A 157 1.38 0.69 8.50
N ALA A 158 0.82 0.74 9.72
CA ALA A 158 1.16 -0.15 10.83
C ALA A 158 0.72 -1.59 10.54
N GLY A 159 -0.51 -1.79 10.06
CA GLY A 159 -1.04 -3.12 9.71
C GLY A 159 -0.21 -3.84 8.64
N ALA A 160 0.29 -3.12 7.62
CA ALA A 160 1.15 -3.70 6.61
C ALA A 160 2.51 -4.18 7.19
N LEU A 161 3.10 -3.44 8.12
CA LEU A 161 4.32 -3.89 8.83
C LEU A 161 4.02 -5.07 9.76
N ARG A 162 2.88 -5.04 10.45
CA ARG A 162 2.42 -6.14 11.28
C ARG A 162 2.24 -7.43 10.46
N CYS A 163 1.64 -7.35 9.28
CA CYS A 163 1.52 -8.48 8.35
C CYS A 163 2.88 -9.14 8.02
N LEU A 164 3.92 -8.33 7.80
CA LEU A 164 5.28 -8.82 7.59
C LEU A 164 5.87 -9.43 8.87
N ARG A 165 5.70 -8.75 10.02
CA ARG A 165 6.17 -9.22 11.32
C ARG A 165 5.61 -10.60 11.66
N ASP A 166 4.31 -10.75 11.49
CA ASP A 166 3.55 -11.97 11.80
C ASP A 166 3.79 -13.11 10.78
N ASN A 167 4.72 -12.95 9.83
CA ASN A 167 5.04 -13.92 8.77
C ASN A 167 3.89 -14.18 7.78
N ALA A 168 2.90 -13.30 7.68
CA ALA A 168 1.82 -13.41 6.70
C ALA A 168 2.27 -12.95 5.28
N GLY A 169 3.34 -12.16 5.20
CA GLY A 169 4.00 -11.76 3.96
C GLY A 169 5.52 -11.76 4.05
N ASP A 170 6.18 -11.64 2.90
CA ASP A 170 7.65 -11.59 2.75
C ASP A 170 8.16 -10.16 2.51
N VAL A 171 7.30 -9.30 1.96
CA VAL A 171 7.55 -7.85 1.76
C VAL A 171 6.34 -7.03 2.23
N ALA A 172 6.59 -5.89 2.88
CA ALA A 172 5.58 -4.89 3.21
C ALA A 172 5.85 -3.57 2.49
N PHE A 173 4.84 -3.03 1.83
CA PHE A 173 4.90 -1.71 1.21
C PHE A 173 4.26 -0.67 2.14
N THR A 174 5.05 0.25 2.66
CA THR A 174 4.63 1.23 3.68
C THR A 174 5.40 2.56 3.53
N ARG A 175 5.26 3.49 4.46
CA ARG A 175 6.05 4.74 4.50
C ARG A 175 7.28 4.60 5.40
N GLY A 176 8.37 5.28 5.05
CA GLY A 176 9.66 5.18 5.76
C GLY A 176 9.58 5.45 7.26
N SER A 177 8.79 6.46 7.68
CA SER A 177 8.63 6.81 9.09
C SER A 177 7.95 5.73 9.94
N THR A 178 7.17 4.83 9.35
CA THR A 178 6.50 3.76 10.11
C THR A 178 7.49 2.75 10.68
N VAL A 179 8.64 2.55 10.02
CA VAL A 179 9.71 1.65 10.50
C VAL A 179 10.36 2.18 11.79
N PHE A 180 10.35 3.50 11.99
CA PHE A 180 10.96 4.18 13.14
C PHE A 180 9.94 4.62 14.20
N GLY A 181 8.64 4.65 13.87
CA GLY A 181 7.56 5.09 14.75
C GLY A 181 6.91 3.97 15.58
N GLU A 182 7.09 2.71 15.20
CA GLU A 182 6.78 1.58 16.09
C GLU A 182 7.99 1.35 17.00
N VAL A 183 7.85 1.71 18.28
CA VAL A 183 8.83 1.37 19.32
C VAL A 183 8.95 -0.15 19.32
N TRP A 184 10.15 -0.63 18.98
CA TRP A 184 10.53 -2.04 18.92
C TRP A 184 10.66 -2.66 20.31
#